data_AF-A0A486XQI3-F1
#
_entry.id   AF-A0A486XQI3-F1
#
_cell.length_a   1.000
_cell.length_b   1.000
_cell.length_c   1.000
_cell.angle_alpha   90.00
_cell.angle_beta   90.00
_cell.angle_gamma   90.00
#
_symmetry.space_group_name_H-M   'P 1'
#
loop_
_entity.id
_entity.type
_entity.pdbx_description
1 polymer ?
#
loop_
_entity_poly.entity_id
_entity_poly.type
_entity_poly.pdbx_seq_one_letter_code
_entity_poly.pdbx_strand_id
1 'polypeptide(L)'
;MDYLLFDDEKLFVVTPDNELVFIKESPSPYENRQDEPGILLYQREFPRVAASWLINTIENRLWKSATEGGEQSGKNSVTEVVAGDELTVRRVMAVGDDRSKGFVFINASRDNVKFREDFQEIQVSDLLLKEGGLLDVLRQF
;
A
#
# COMPACT_ATOMS: atom_id res chain seq x y z
N MET A 1 8.63 6.41 -12.86
CA MET A 1 9.22 5.06 -12.87
C MET A 1 8.04 4.11 -12.87
N ASP A 2 8.04 3.09 -13.75
CA ASP A 2 7.02 2.04 -13.72
C ASP A 2 7.37 1.05 -12.61
N TYR A 3 6.57 1.06 -11.56
CA TYR A 3 6.72 0.23 -10.39
C TYR A 3 5.85 -1.01 -10.59
N LEU A 4 6.46 -2.19 -10.78
CA LEU A 4 5.78 -3.46 -11.05
C LEU A 4 4.74 -3.80 -9.97
N LEU A 5 3.52 -3.33 -10.18
CA LEU A 5 2.33 -4.12 -9.90
C LEU A 5 2.11 -5.08 -11.11
N PHE A 6 1.07 -5.90 -11.11
CA PHE A 6 0.85 -6.98 -12.11
C PHE A 6 1.05 -6.51 -13.56
N ASP A 7 1.31 -7.42 -14.52
CA ASP A 7 1.55 -7.08 -15.93
C ASP A 7 0.62 -5.93 -16.40
N ASP A 8 1.22 -4.84 -16.86
CA ASP A 8 0.58 -3.59 -17.32
C ASP A 8 -0.08 -2.67 -16.26
N GLU A 9 0.12 -2.90 -14.96
CA GLU A 9 -0.27 -1.96 -13.88
C GLU A 9 0.83 -0.95 -13.55
N LYS A 10 0.43 0.26 -13.14
CA LYS A 10 1.35 1.32 -12.70
C LYS A 10 0.93 1.88 -11.35
N LEU A 11 1.90 2.09 -10.47
CA LEU A 11 1.71 2.79 -9.20
C LEU A 11 2.40 4.15 -9.24
N PHE A 12 1.63 5.19 -8.92
CA PHE A 12 2.15 6.52 -8.68
C PHE A 12 2.02 6.83 -7.19
N VAL A 13 3.05 7.47 -6.65
CA VAL A 13 3.04 8.01 -5.29
C VAL A 13 3.14 9.52 -5.40
N VAL A 14 2.11 10.22 -4.93
CA VAL A 14 1.98 11.68 -5.01
C VAL A 14 1.83 12.22 -3.60
N THR A 15 2.44 13.37 -3.32
CA THR A 15 2.40 14.00 -1.99
C THR A 15 1.94 15.45 -2.06
N PRO A 16 0.64 15.69 -2.33
CA PRO A 16 0.08 17.03 -2.21
C PRO A 16 -0.01 17.41 -0.73
N ASP A 17 0.44 18.62 -0.38
CA ASP A 17 0.35 19.17 0.97
C ASP A 17 0.84 18.21 2.08
N ASN A 18 -0.10 17.76 2.93
CA ASN A 18 0.10 16.86 4.07
C ASN A 18 -0.40 15.44 3.81
N GLU A 19 -0.58 15.05 2.55
CA GLU A 19 -1.09 13.73 2.15
C GLU A 19 -0.02 12.87 1.48
N LEU A 20 -0.18 11.55 1.58
CA LEU A 20 0.51 10.51 0.84
C LEU A 20 -0.55 9.75 0.05
N VAL A 21 -0.56 9.95 -1.26
CA VAL A 21 -1.57 9.40 -2.16
C VAL A 21 -0.93 8.35 -3.07
N PHE A 22 -1.49 7.14 -3.02
CA PHE A 22 -1.18 6.07 -3.95
C PHE A 22 -2.25 6.06 -5.04
N ILE A 23 -1.84 6.22 -6.30
CA ILE A 23 -2.71 6.11 -7.47
C ILE A 23 -2.26 4.88 -8.25
N LYS A 24 -3.16 3.91 -8.39
CA LYS A 24 -2.94 2.72 -9.21
C LYS A 24 -3.71 2.85 -10.52
N GLU A 25 -3.00 2.71 -11.62
CA GLU A 25 -3.55 2.45 -12.95
C GLU A 25 -3.53 0.94 -13.21
N SER A 26 -4.67 0.40 -13.64
CA SER A 26 -4.80 -0.99 -14.07
C SER A 26 -5.49 -1.05 -15.44
N PRO A 27 -5.13 -2.00 -16.32
CA PRO A 27 -5.90 -2.27 -17.52
C PRO A 27 -7.35 -2.58 -17.17
N SER A 28 -8.30 -1.97 -17.88
CA SER A 28 -9.72 -2.24 -17.68
C SER A 28 -10.15 -3.47 -18.48
N PRO A 29 -10.68 -4.53 -17.84
CA PRO A 29 -11.34 -5.62 -18.55
C PRO A 29 -12.75 -5.24 -19.01
N TYR A 30 -13.22 -4.02 -18.69
CA TYR A 30 -14.57 -3.55 -18.97
C TYR A 30 -14.53 -2.28 -19.83
N GLU A 31 -15.13 -2.31 -21.01
CA GLU A 31 -15.20 -1.14 -21.90
C GLU A 31 -16.07 0.01 -21.33
N ASN A 32 -17.09 -0.33 -20.55
CA ASN A 32 -18.10 0.64 -20.08
C ASN A 32 -17.90 1.11 -18.63
N ARG A 33 -16.76 0.79 -18.00
CA ARG A 33 -16.47 1.14 -16.58
C ARG A 33 -15.08 1.74 -16.40
N GLN A 34 -14.53 2.28 -17.48
CA GLN A 34 -13.19 2.85 -17.52
C GLN A 34 -13.20 4.27 -16.94
N ASP A 35 -12.14 4.65 -16.26
CA ASP A 35 -11.94 6.03 -15.81
C ASP A 35 -11.22 6.84 -16.91
N GLU A 36 -10.35 6.18 -17.67
CA GLU A 36 -9.71 6.68 -18.89
C GLU A 36 -9.71 5.59 -19.97
N PRO A 37 -9.55 5.89 -21.27
CA PRO A 37 -9.57 4.88 -22.33
C PRO A 37 -8.65 3.68 -22.06
N GLY A 38 -9.24 2.53 -21.75
CA GLY A 38 -8.55 1.28 -21.42
C GLY A 38 -8.08 1.12 -19.97
N ILE A 39 -8.34 2.08 -19.07
CA ILE A 39 -7.71 2.15 -17.74
C ILE A 39 -8.75 2.28 -16.62
N LEU A 40 -8.47 1.60 -15.51
CA LEU A 40 -9.11 1.78 -14.20
C LEU A 40 -8.14 2.48 -13.25
N LEU A 41 -8.60 3.54 -12.61
CA LEU A 41 -7.89 4.28 -11.58
C LEU A 41 -8.37 3.85 -10.19
N TYR A 42 -7.43 3.77 -9.25
CA TYR A 42 -7.68 3.54 -7.84
C TYR A 42 -6.83 4.47 -6.99
N GLN A 43 -7.47 5.26 -6.14
CA GLN A 43 -6.81 6.20 -5.25
C GLN A 43 -6.89 5.71 -3.80
N ARG A 44 -5.77 5.77 -3.08
CA ARG A 44 -5.70 5.51 -1.64
C ARG A 44 -4.87 6.59 -0.98
N GLU A 45 -5.34 7.08 0.14
CA GLU A 45 -4.83 8.26 0.79
C GLU A 45 -4.46 7.94 2.24
N PHE A 46 -3.32 8.44 2.64
CA PHE A 46 -2.75 8.31 3.96
C PHE A 46 -2.20 9.68 4.36
N PRO A 47 -2.17 10.02 5.66
CA PRO A 47 -1.48 11.24 6.08
C PRO A 47 0.01 11.13 5.70
N ARG A 48 0.64 12.21 5.24
CA ARG A 48 2.02 12.18 4.74
C ARG A 48 3.02 11.58 5.73
N VAL A 49 2.83 11.88 7.02
CA VAL A 49 3.65 11.33 8.12
C VAL A 49 3.56 9.81 8.24
N ALA A 50 2.55 9.17 7.64
CA ALA A 50 2.43 7.73 7.57
C ALA A 50 3.55 7.09 6.75
N ALA A 51 4.23 7.80 5.85
CA ALA A 51 5.34 7.24 5.08
C ALA A 51 6.44 6.65 6.00
N SER A 52 6.90 7.45 6.97
CA SER A 52 7.88 7.01 7.98
C SER A 52 7.35 5.88 8.86
N TRP A 53 6.07 5.93 9.22
CA TRP A 53 5.41 4.88 10.00
C TRP A 53 5.30 3.55 9.23
N LEU A 54 4.93 3.59 7.94
CA LEU A 54 4.85 2.44 7.04
C LEU A 54 6.22 1.77 6.94
N ILE A 55 7.29 2.55 6.68
CA ILE A 55 8.66 2.03 6.59
C ILE A 55 9.07 1.34 7.89
N ASN A 56 8.89 2.02 9.03
CA ASN A 56 9.26 1.45 10.33
C ASN A 56 8.48 0.15 10.61
N THR A 57 7.19 0.15 10.32
CA THR A 57 6.31 -1.00 10.53
C THR A 57 6.69 -2.18 9.65
N ILE A 58 7.11 -1.93 8.41
CA ILE A 58 7.60 -2.98 7.52
C ILE A 58 8.97 -3.47 7.97
N GLU A 59 9.97 -2.59 8.05
CA GLU A 59 11.37 -2.97 8.16
C GLU A 59 11.79 -3.41 9.56
N ASN A 60 11.21 -2.80 10.60
CA ASN A 60 11.62 -3.05 11.97
C ASN A 60 10.65 -3.91 12.75
N ARG A 61 9.42 -4.09 12.27
CA ARG A 61 8.38 -4.81 13.00
C ARG A 61 7.95 -6.09 12.29
N LEU A 62 7.48 -5.98 11.05
CA LEU A 62 6.86 -7.12 10.36
C LEU A 62 7.82 -7.96 9.50
N TRP A 63 8.97 -7.43 9.08
CA TRP A 63 10.01 -8.22 8.40
C TRP A 63 11.01 -8.87 9.35
N LYS A 64 11.19 -8.31 10.56
CA LYS A 64 12.06 -8.89 11.57
C LYS A 64 11.36 -10.02 12.31
N SER A 65 12.12 -11.05 12.65
CA SER A 65 11.65 -12.06 13.60
C SER A 65 11.53 -11.47 15.01
N ALA A 66 10.77 -12.13 15.89
CA ALA A 66 10.67 -11.74 17.29
C ALA A 66 12.05 -11.68 17.98
N THR A 67 12.99 -12.55 17.60
CA THR A 67 14.36 -12.57 18.13
C THR A 67 15.22 -11.39 17.64
N GLU A 68 14.86 -10.78 16.52
CA GLU A 68 15.52 -9.59 15.97
C GLU A 68 14.85 -8.27 16.42
N GLY A 69 13.88 -8.35 17.35
CA GLY A 69 13.12 -7.21 17.84
C GLY A 69 11.87 -6.87 17.01
N GLY A 70 11.45 -7.76 16.11
CA GLY A 70 10.19 -7.65 15.39
C GLY A 70 8.96 -7.99 16.24
N GLU A 71 7.79 -8.08 15.60
CA GLU A 71 6.56 -8.44 16.27
C GLU A 71 6.60 -9.87 16.85
N GLN A 72 5.76 -10.11 17.86
CA GLN A 72 5.63 -11.43 18.48
C GLN A 72 5.25 -12.49 17.45
N SER A 73 5.72 -13.72 17.65
CA SER A 73 5.38 -14.85 16.78
C SER A 73 3.85 -14.99 16.66
N GLY A 74 3.37 -15.13 15.43
CA GLY A 74 1.93 -15.20 15.12
C GLY A 74 1.26 -13.84 14.89
N LYS A 75 1.89 -12.72 15.22
CA LYS A 75 1.38 -11.38 14.90
C LYS A 75 1.90 -10.92 13.54
N ASN A 76 1.00 -10.82 12.57
CA ASN A 76 1.30 -10.47 11.18
C ASN A 76 0.72 -9.11 10.76
N SER A 77 0.14 -8.34 11.69
CA SER A 77 -0.36 -7.00 11.43
C SER A 77 -0.05 -6.04 12.57
N VAL A 78 -0.01 -4.76 12.22
CA VAL A 78 0.12 -3.63 13.14
C VAL A 78 -0.96 -2.63 12.79
N THR A 79 -1.74 -2.22 13.79
CA THR A 79 -2.80 -1.21 13.68
C THR A 79 -2.54 -0.11 14.70
N GLU A 80 -2.46 1.14 14.25
CA GLU A 80 -2.17 2.31 15.09
C GLU A 80 -2.87 3.56 14.54
N VAL A 81 -3.10 4.54 15.42
CA VAL A 81 -3.59 5.86 15.01
C VAL A 81 -2.40 6.73 14.65
N VAL A 82 -2.35 7.21 13.40
CA VAL A 82 -1.28 8.03 12.85
C VAL A 82 -1.88 9.32 12.30
N ALA A 83 -1.54 10.46 12.91
CA ALA A 83 -2.09 11.77 12.56
C ALA A 83 -3.63 11.85 12.54
N GLY A 84 -4.30 11.02 13.36
CA GLY A 84 -5.75 10.97 13.45
C GLY A 84 -6.40 9.82 12.66
N ASP A 85 -5.68 9.21 11.72
CA ASP A 85 -6.19 8.09 10.92
C ASP A 85 -5.83 6.75 11.57
N GLU A 86 -6.78 5.82 11.64
CA GLU A 86 -6.55 4.42 12.03
C GLU A 86 -5.96 3.66 10.83
N LEU A 87 -4.67 3.36 10.90
CA LEU A 87 -3.93 2.71 9.84
C LEU A 87 -3.54 1.29 10.23
N THR A 88 -3.61 0.36 9.26
CA THR A 88 -3.13 -1.01 9.42
C THR A 88 -2.13 -1.38 8.33
N VAL A 89 -1.01 -1.98 8.73
CA VAL A 89 -0.12 -2.73 7.83
C VAL A 89 -0.25 -4.21 8.17
N ARG A 90 -0.67 -5.02 7.20
CA ARG A 90 -0.83 -6.47 7.37
C ARG A 90 0.04 -7.22 6.39
N ARG A 91 0.89 -8.10 6.90
CA ARG A 91 1.67 -9.07 6.13
C ARG A 91 0.74 -10.10 5.49
N VAL A 92 0.87 -10.30 4.19
CA VAL A 92 0.08 -11.25 3.41
C VAL A 92 0.97 -12.14 2.54
N MET A 93 0.50 -13.36 2.29
CA MET A 93 1.27 -14.42 1.63
C MET A 93 0.94 -14.58 0.13
N ALA A 94 -0.09 -13.87 -0.34
CA ALA A 94 -0.50 -13.80 -1.73
C ALA A 94 -0.89 -12.36 -2.02
N VAL A 95 -0.01 -11.63 -2.71
CA VAL A 95 -0.29 -10.32 -3.30
C VAL A 95 -0.31 -10.51 -4.80
N GLY A 96 -1.52 -10.40 -5.37
CA GLY A 96 -1.76 -10.62 -6.79
C GLY A 96 -1.90 -12.05 -7.25
N ASP A 97 -0.78 -12.62 -7.70
CA ASP A 97 -0.68 -13.99 -8.22
C ASP A 97 0.22 -14.85 -7.31
N ASP A 98 -0.08 -16.14 -7.26
CA ASP A 98 -0.19 -17.02 -6.08
C ASP A 98 1.11 -17.35 -5.29
N ARG A 99 2.18 -16.57 -5.42
CA ARG A 99 3.46 -16.84 -4.72
C ARG A 99 4.20 -15.60 -4.20
N SER A 100 3.70 -14.40 -4.45
CA SER A 100 4.35 -13.18 -3.99
C SER A 100 3.84 -12.76 -2.62
N LYS A 101 4.74 -12.71 -1.63
CA LYS A 101 4.45 -12.14 -0.32
C LYS A 101 4.46 -10.61 -0.42
N GLY A 102 3.78 -9.96 0.51
CA GLY A 102 3.76 -8.51 0.57
C GLY A 102 2.97 -7.99 1.76
N PHE A 103 2.37 -6.84 1.59
CA PHE A 103 1.55 -6.18 2.60
C PHE A 103 0.25 -5.66 2.01
N VAL A 104 -0.75 -5.54 2.87
CA VAL A 104 -1.91 -4.69 2.64
C VAL A 104 -1.74 -3.47 3.55
N PHE A 105 -1.82 -2.29 2.97
CA PHE A 105 -1.95 -1.03 3.70
C PHE A 105 -3.42 -0.66 3.72
N ILE A 106 -3.96 -0.40 4.90
CA ILE A 106 -5.37 -0.09 5.11
C ILE A 106 -5.45 1.23 5.86
N ASN A 107 -6.30 2.14 5.37
CA ASN A 107 -6.76 3.31 6.10
C ASN A 107 -8.25 3.11 6.40
N ALA A 108 -8.56 2.84 7.68
CA ALA A 108 -9.93 2.59 8.14
C ALA A 108 -10.67 3.88 8.50
N SER A 109 -10.05 5.04 8.33
CA SER A 109 -10.63 6.36 8.63
C SER A 109 -11.08 7.12 7.40
N ARG A 110 -10.93 6.55 6.20
CA ARG A 110 -11.28 7.19 4.93
C ARG A 110 -12.12 6.28 4.06
N ASP A 111 -13.23 6.82 3.54
CA ASP A 111 -14.08 6.14 2.58
C ASP A 111 -13.35 5.87 1.26
N ASN A 112 -13.65 4.75 0.61
CA ASN A 112 -13.12 4.45 -0.71
C ASN A 112 -13.65 5.43 -1.75
N VAL A 113 -12.75 6.05 -2.53
CA VAL A 113 -13.12 7.04 -3.56
C VAL A 113 -14.00 6.43 -4.66
N LYS A 114 -13.84 5.12 -4.94
CA LYS A 114 -14.46 4.44 -6.08
C LYS A 114 -15.59 3.48 -5.71
N PHE A 115 -15.54 2.90 -4.52
CA PHE A 115 -16.47 1.87 -4.07
C PHE A 115 -17.23 2.31 -2.82
N ARG A 116 -18.35 1.64 -2.52
CA ARG A 116 -19.13 1.89 -1.30
C ARG A 116 -18.53 1.13 -0.11
N GLU A 117 -17.28 1.44 0.20
CA GLU A 117 -16.53 0.88 1.31
C GLU A 117 -16.10 2.04 2.21
N ASP A 118 -16.15 1.81 3.52
CA ASP A 118 -15.80 2.77 4.58
C ASP A 118 -14.30 2.73 4.95
N PHE A 119 -13.49 2.14 4.06
CA PHE A 119 -12.04 2.06 4.21
C PHE A 119 -11.34 2.09 2.85
N GLN A 120 -10.06 2.38 2.87
CA GLN A 120 -9.18 2.35 1.72
C GLN A 120 -8.09 1.30 1.91
N GLU A 121 -7.85 0.45 0.90
CA GLU A 121 -6.72 -0.49 0.95
C GLU A 121 -5.93 -0.61 -0.35
N ILE A 122 -4.62 -0.85 -0.23
CA ILE A 122 -3.74 -1.21 -1.35
C ILE A 122 -2.85 -2.39 -0.98
N GLN A 123 -2.68 -3.32 -1.91
CA GLN A 123 -1.70 -4.38 -1.78
C GLN A 123 -0.38 -3.96 -2.43
N VAL A 124 0.73 -4.23 -1.75
CA VAL A 124 2.09 -4.00 -2.25
C VAL A 124 2.93 -5.25 -2.06
N SER A 125 3.61 -5.70 -3.11
CA SER A 125 4.46 -6.89 -3.03
C SER A 125 5.82 -6.57 -2.39
N ASP A 126 6.50 -7.59 -1.85
CA ASP A 126 7.90 -7.43 -1.42
C ASP A 126 8.80 -7.01 -2.58
N LEU A 127 8.51 -7.50 -3.79
CA LEU A 127 9.23 -7.15 -5.00
C LEU A 127 9.12 -5.65 -5.26
N LEU A 128 7.90 -5.10 -5.21
CA LEU A 128 7.64 -3.67 -5.37
C LEU A 128 8.35 -2.82 -4.30
N LEU A 129 8.31 -3.28 -3.04
CA LEU A 129 8.94 -2.60 -1.92
C LEU A 129 10.46 -2.54 -2.05
N LYS A 130 11.10 -3.64 -2.47
CA LYS A 130 12.56 -3.80 -2.51
C LYS A 130 13.16 -3.46 -3.86
N GLU A 131 12.73 -4.17 -4.90
CA GLU A 131 13.29 -4.07 -6.25
C GLU A 131 12.61 -2.98 -7.07
N GLY A 132 11.30 -2.79 -6.86
CA GLY A 132 10.57 -1.65 -7.41
C GLY A 132 11.02 -0.33 -6.79
N GLY A 133 11.62 -0.33 -5.60
CA GLY A 133 12.11 0.89 -4.94
C GLY A 133 11.03 1.71 -4.24
N LEU A 134 9.85 1.12 -3.96
CA LEU A 134 8.79 1.85 -3.25
C LEU A 134 9.24 2.30 -1.85
N LEU A 135 10.06 1.51 -1.14
CA LEU A 135 10.62 1.95 0.14
C LEU A 135 11.52 3.18 0.00
N ASP A 136 12.31 3.25 -1.07
CA ASP A 136 13.18 4.41 -1.33
C ASP A 136 12.38 5.65 -1.70
N VAL A 137 11.23 5.49 -2.36
CA VAL A 137 10.27 6.57 -2.60
C VAL A 137 9.69 7.07 -1.28
N LEU A 138 9.20 6.16 -0.43
CA LEU A 138 8.59 6.54 0.84
C LEU A 138 9.56 7.26 1.78
N ARG A 139 10.87 6.96 1.70
CA ARG A 139 11.91 7.64 2.49
C ARG A 139 12.13 9.10 2.12
N GLN A 140 11.61 9.56 0.99
CA GLN A 140 11.76 10.94 0.53
C GLN A 140 10.74 11.89 1.18
N PHE A 141 9.78 11.36 1.93
CA PHE A 141 8.69 12.12 2.55
C PHE A 141 8.82 12.19 4.07
#